data_AF-A0A1V5E8Z5-F1
#
_entry.id   AF-A0A1V5E8Z5-F1
#
_cell.length_a   1.000
_cell.length_b   1.000
_cell.length_c   1.000
_cell.angle_alpha   90.00
_cell.angle_beta   90.00
_cell.angle_gamma   90.00
#
_symmetry.space_group_name_H-M   'P 1'
#
loop_
_entity.id
_entity.type
_entity.pdbx_description
1 polymer ?
#
loop_
_entity_poly.entity_id
_entity_poly.type
_entity_poly.pdbx_seq_one_letter_code
_entity_poly.pdbx_strand_id
1 'polypeptide(L)'
;MNIQPKCYDKVVSLITKGVDIPNPLTIDLGDEVNVDQISGKGVRIYPGCRIYGKETVISAGCRIGYEGPVTIDNCQLGPDVELKGGYFNKSVFLEKANMGSGAQVREGCILEEEANGAHCVGIKQTILFPFVTLGSLINFCDCLMAGGTSRKDHSEVGSSYIHFNFTPDGDKTTASLFGDVPRGVMLNQPAIFLGGQGGTVGPSRVGYGNIVAANSVLRSDFVEDNQLIVEEALSGKKTDFRPKAYPNIRRIIENNIIYIASLKALEEWYLHVRRPFFDQQEFGQYIFTGLLDKLALGKKERIKRLQALAEKARMSPQQNAETNLEALGRNEFSDRVAEIETLFATSIGDNEAEKSRDDFLSAFDKAKSGKGADYIAVIQGLPAEISGQGTLWLQGIVEAFCSKTKEIVPSLKLFGR
;
A
#
# COMPACT_ATOMS: atom_id res chain seq x y z
N MET A 1 -43.23 -18.85 -16.68
CA MET A 1 -42.00 -19.26 -15.95
C MET A 1 -41.72 -18.21 -14.91
N ASN A 2 -41.70 -18.57 -13.62
CA ASN A 2 -41.17 -17.69 -12.59
C ASN A 2 -39.64 -17.77 -12.67
N ILE A 3 -39.00 -16.76 -13.25
CA ILE A 3 -37.54 -16.68 -13.33
C ILE A 3 -37.07 -16.00 -12.06
N GLN A 4 -36.44 -16.76 -11.17
CA GLN A 4 -35.93 -16.28 -9.89
C GLN A 4 -34.39 -16.34 -9.90
N PRO A 5 -33.68 -15.25 -9.55
CA PRO A 5 -32.22 -15.27 -9.44
C PRO A 5 -31.74 -16.26 -8.37
N LYS A 6 -30.57 -16.88 -8.57
CA LYS A 6 -29.99 -17.83 -7.61
C LYS A 6 -29.83 -17.25 -6.21
N CYS A 7 -29.46 -15.97 -6.12
CA CYS A 7 -29.22 -15.27 -4.86
C CYS A 7 -30.48 -14.60 -4.28
N TYR A 8 -31.68 -14.95 -4.75
CA TYR A 8 -32.92 -14.26 -4.36
C TYR A 8 -33.10 -14.18 -2.85
N ASP A 9 -32.95 -15.29 -2.13
CA ASP A 9 -33.17 -15.33 -0.68
C ASP A 9 -32.16 -14.45 0.08
N LYS A 10 -30.91 -14.39 -0.38
CA LYS A 10 -29.88 -13.50 0.20
C LYS A 10 -30.22 -12.03 -0.04
N VAL A 11 -30.67 -11.68 -1.24
CA VAL A 11 -31.06 -10.30 -1.57
C VAL A 11 -32.27 -9.88 -0.72
N VAL A 12 -33.27 -10.76 -0.56
CA VAL A 12 -34.41 -10.51 0.34
C VAL A 12 -33.95 -10.32 1.79
N SER A 13 -33.03 -11.17 2.27
CA SER A 13 -32.45 -11.06 3.61
C SER A 13 -31.76 -9.70 3.83
N LEU A 14 -30.96 -9.23 2.86
CA LEU A 14 -30.32 -7.92 2.93
C LEU A 14 -31.32 -6.77 2.97
N ILE A 15 -32.36 -6.81 2.14
CA ILE A 15 -33.42 -5.78 2.15
C ILE A 15 -34.16 -5.77 3.49
N THR A 16 -34.48 -6.95 4.03
CA THR A 16 -35.12 -7.07 5.35
C THR A 16 -34.21 -6.56 6.47
N LYS A 17 -32.90 -6.72 6.33
CA LYS A 17 -31.89 -6.17 7.26
C LYS A 17 -31.79 -4.64 7.19
N GLY A 18 -32.27 -4.01 6.12
CA GLY A 18 -32.30 -2.55 5.93
C GLY A 18 -31.42 -2.03 4.78
N VAL A 19 -30.81 -2.91 3.98
CA VAL A 19 -30.01 -2.50 2.82
C VAL A 19 -30.92 -1.93 1.73
N ASP A 20 -30.59 -0.75 1.22
CA ASP A 20 -31.30 -0.12 0.11
C ASP A 20 -30.83 -0.70 -1.24
N ILE A 21 -31.67 -1.54 -1.84
CA ILE A 21 -31.43 -2.16 -3.14
C ILE A 21 -32.58 -1.77 -4.08
N PRO A 22 -32.48 -0.66 -4.84
CA PRO A 22 -33.58 -0.14 -5.65
C PRO A 22 -34.01 -1.07 -6.80
N ASN A 23 -33.12 -1.97 -7.25
CA ASN A 23 -33.47 -2.97 -8.25
C ASN A 23 -32.93 -4.37 -7.88
N PRO A 24 -33.61 -5.09 -6.96
CA PRO A 24 -33.12 -6.34 -6.37
C PRO A 24 -32.79 -7.44 -7.37
N LEU A 25 -33.55 -7.53 -8.47
CA LEU A 25 -33.41 -8.59 -9.47
C LEU A 25 -32.17 -8.45 -10.35
N THR A 26 -31.43 -7.34 -10.23
CA THR A 26 -30.21 -7.06 -11.00
C THR A 26 -28.93 -7.33 -10.23
N ILE A 27 -29.03 -7.68 -8.96
CA ILE A 27 -27.88 -7.95 -8.11
C ILE A 27 -27.52 -9.42 -8.19
N ASP A 28 -26.22 -9.71 -8.29
CA ASP A 28 -25.69 -11.07 -8.19
C ASP A 28 -24.81 -11.21 -6.94
N LEU A 29 -25.15 -12.17 -6.07
CA LEU A 29 -24.41 -12.50 -4.85
C LEU A 29 -23.91 -13.94 -4.91
N GLY A 30 -22.63 -14.15 -4.63
CA GLY A 30 -22.04 -15.48 -4.48
C GLY A 30 -22.63 -16.27 -3.31
N ASP A 31 -22.67 -17.60 -3.45
CA ASP A 31 -23.13 -18.53 -2.39
C ASP A 31 -22.23 -18.47 -1.15
N GLU A 32 -20.96 -18.11 -1.33
CA GLU A 32 -19.97 -17.94 -0.28
C GLU A 32 -20.10 -16.63 0.51
N VAL A 33 -20.84 -15.64 0.01
CA VAL A 33 -21.00 -14.34 0.68
C VAL A 33 -21.86 -14.48 1.93
N ASN A 34 -21.32 -14.06 3.08
CA ASN A 34 -22.05 -14.04 4.34
C ASN A 34 -22.82 -12.73 4.50
N VAL A 35 -24.17 -12.79 4.46
CA VAL A 35 -25.05 -11.63 4.63
C VAL A 35 -24.92 -10.97 6.02
N ASP A 36 -24.43 -11.70 7.02
CA ASP A 36 -24.19 -11.16 8.36
C ASP A 36 -23.03 -10.16 8.39
N GLN A 37 -22.12 -10.24 7.41
CA GLN A 37 -20.99 -9.33 7.22
C GLN A 37 -21.31 -8.11 6.34
N ILE A 38 -22.58 -7.93 5.97
CA ILE A 38 -23.08 -6.75 5.27
C ILE A 38 -24.00 -5.99 6.23
N SER A 39 -23.69 -4.73 6.51
CA SER A 39 -24.48 -3.89 7.42
C SER A 39 -25.83 -3.57 6.81
N GLY A 40 -26.88 -3.59 7.64
CA GLY A 40 -28.20 -3.09 7.26
C GLY A 40 -28.34 -1.57 7.39
N LYS A 41 -27.34 -0.88 7.95
CA LYS A 41 -27.43 0.53 8.30
C LYS A 41 -26.88 1.41 7.18
N GLY A 42 -27.77 2.04 6.43
CA GLY A 42 -27.40 3.05 5.43
C GLY A 42 -26.60 2.51 4.23
N VAL A 43 -26.48 1.18 4.07
CA VAL A 43 -25.85 0.57 2.91
C VAL A 43 -26.78 0.67 1.71
N ARG A 44 -26.25 1.11 0.57
CA ARG A 44 -26.97 1.17 -0.70
C ARG A 44 -26.21 0.46 -1.81
N ILE A 45 -26.88 -0.50 -2.47
CA ILE A 45 -26.31 -1.28 -3.58
C ILE A 45 -27.10 -0.95 -4.84
N TYR A 46 -26.45 -0.29 -5.79
CA TYR A 46 -27.04 0.13 -7.05
C TYR A 46 -27.14 -1.03 -8.07
N PRO A 47 -27.98 -0.88 -9.12
CA PRO A 47 -28.27 -1.97 -10.04
C PRO A 47 -27.05 -2.56 -10.75
N GLY A 48 -27.09 -3.88 -11.00
CA GLY A 48 -26.07 -4.59 -11.78
C GLY A 48 -24.78 -4.95 -11.03
N CYS A 49 -24.71 -4.67 -9.72
CA CYS A 49 -23.55 -5.01 -8.91
C CYS A 49 -23.42 -6.52 -8.68
N ARG A 50 -22.17 -6.97 -8.55
CA ARG A 50 -21.79 -8.36 -8.26
C ARG A 50 -20.95 -8.39 -6.99
N ILE A 51 -21.32 -9.23 -6.04
CA ILE A 51 -20.65 -9.32 -4.74
C ILE A 51 -20.29 -10.79 -4.51
N TYR A 52 -19.00 -11.06 -4.40
CA TYR A 52 -18.42 -12.41 -4.25
C TYR A 52 -17.39 -12.44 -3.13
N GLY A 53 -16.97 -13.64 -2.77
CA GLY A 53 -15.90 -13.88 -1.82
C GLY A 53 -16.38 -14.02 -0.38
N LYS A 54 -15.91 -15.09 0.28
CA LYS A 54 -16.25 -15.47 1.65
C LYS A 54 -15.76 -14.47 2.71
N GLU A 55 -14.78 -13.65 2.35
CA GLU A 55 -14.17 -12.63 3.24
C GLU A 55 -14.78 -11.25 3.02
N THR A 56 -15.81 -11.11 2.18
CA THR A 56 -16.38 -9.80 1.85
C THR A 56 -17.15 -9.20 3.02
N VAL A 57 -16.79 -7.97 3.37
CA VAL A 57 -17.40 -7.17 4.44
C VAL A 57 -17.83 -5.83 3.88
N ILE A 58 -19.05 -5.39 4.21
CA ILE A 58 -19.59 -4.09 3.82
C ILE A 58 -20.17 -3.41 5.06
N SER A 59 -19.43 -2.47 5.65
CA SER A 59 -19.85 -1.72 6.84
C SER A 59 -20.92 -0.67 6.54
N ALA A 60 -21.49 -0.09 7.60
CA ALA A 60 -22.54 0.92 7.52
C ALA A 60 -22.21 2.08 6.56
N GLY A 61 -23.23 2.62 5.90
CA GLY A 61 -23.14 3.79 5.04
C GLY A 61 -22.50 3.56 3.66
N CYS A 62 -21.98 2.36 3.37
CA CYS A 62 -21.34 2.07 2.08
C CYS A 62 -22.29 2.27 0.90
N ARG A 63 -21.77 2.87 -0.20
CA ARG A 63 -22.50 3.08 -1.45
C ARG A 63 -21.78 2.41 -2.61
N ILE A 64 -22.44 1.42 -3.23
CA ILE A 64 -21.81 0.52 -4.19
C ILE A 64 -22.50 0.63 -5.55
N GLY A 65 -21.79 1.13 -6.54
CA GLY A 65 -22.18 1.16 -7.96
C GLY A 65 -22.98 2.37 -8.42
N TYR A 66 -22.80 3.53 -7.77
CA TYR A 66 -23.58 4.73 -8.10
C TYR A 66 -23.40 5.23 -9.54
N GLU A 67 -22.17 5.23 -10.06
CA GLU A 67 -21.86 5.69 -11.43
C GLU A 67 -21.86 4.55 -12.46
N GLY A 68 -21.85 3.30 -12.01
CA GLY A 68 -21.94 2.11 -12.85
C GLY A 68 -21.75 0.81 -12.05
N PRO A 69 -21.98 -0.36 -12.67
CA PRO A 69 -21.86 -1.64 -11.98
C PRO A 69 -20.50 -1.85 -11.31
N VAL A 70 -20.53 -2.35 -10.09
CA VAL A 70 -19.34 -2.75 -9.33
C VAL A 70 -19.27 -4.27 -9.22
N THR A 71 -18.07 -4.82 -9.36
CA THR A 71 -17.77 -6.20 -8.93
C THR A 71 -16.83 -6.15 -7.74
N ILE A 72 -17.26 -6.71 -6.61
CA ILE A 72 -16.46 -6.90 -5.40
C ILE A 72 -16.17 -8.39 -5.24
N ASP A 73 -14.92 -8.72 -4.96
CA ASP A 73 -14.48 -10.08 -4.61
C ASP A 73 -13.48 -10.06 -3.45
N ASN A 74 -13.90 -10.56 -2.29
CA ASN A 74 -13.11 -10.64 -1.04
C ASN A 74 -12.54 -9.28 -0.58
N CYS A 75 -13.33 -8.21 -0.67
CA CYS A 75 -12.94 -6.89 -0.14
C CYS A 75 -13.57 -6.61 1.23
N GLN A 76 -12.84 -5.87 2.07
CA GLN A 76 -13.37 -5.37 3.34
C GLN A 76 -13.56 -3.85 3.24
N LEU A 77 -14.81 -3.40 3.35
CA LEU A 77 -15.18 -1.99 3.25
C LEU A 77 -15.57 -1.47 4.63
N GLY A 78 -14.80 -0.48 5.12
CA GLY A 78 -15.11 0.28 6.33
C GLY A 78 -16.28 1.24 6.14
N PRO A 79 -16.65 1.99 7.19
CA PRO A 79 -17.82 2.86 7.16
C PRO A 79 -17.77 3.89 6.02
N ASP A 80 -18.93 4.17 5.42
CA ASP A 80 -19.11 5.23 4.41
C ASP A 80 -18.21 5.12 3.16
N VAL A 81 -17.68 3.94 2.84
CA VAL A 81 -16.91 3.70 1.62
C VAL A 81 -17.80 3.84 0.38
N GLU A 82 -17.31 4.56 -0.63
CA GLU A 82 -18.00 4.71 -1.92
C GLU A 82 -17.22 4.05 -3.05
N LEU A 83 -17.74 2.96 -3.61
CA LEU A 83 -17.20 2.32 -4.81
C LEU A 83 -18.15 2.62 -5.96
N LYS A 84 -17.78 3.55 -6.85
CA LYS A 84 -18.74 4.14 -7.79
C LYS A 84 -18.94 3.35 -9.08
N GLY A 85 -17.95 2.57 -9.52
CA GLY A 85 -18.04 1.68 -10.68
C GLY A 85 -16.71 1.01 -10.99
N GLY A 86 -16.71 -0.28 -11.36
CA GLY A 86 -15.49 -0.99 -11.74
C GLY A 86 -15.28 -2.34 -11.02
N TYR A 87 -14.02 -2.74 -10.88
CA TYR A 87 -13.62 -4.03 -10.34
C TYR A 87 -12.71 -3.86 -9.11
N PHE A 88 -13.06 -4.56 -8.04
CA PHE A 88 -12.40 -4.49 -6.74
C PHE A 88 -12.16 -5.91 -6.22
N ASN A 89 -10.91 -6.27 -6.00
CA ASN A 89 -10.53 -7.61 -5.60
C ASN A 89 -9.53 -7.61 -4.44
N LYS A 90 -9.80 -8.42 -3.41
CA LYS A 90 -8.88 -8.74 -2.30
C LYS A 90 -8.17 -7.52 -1.73
N SER A 91 -8.95 -6.49 -1.39
CA SER A 91 -8.46 -5.18 -0.96
C SER A 91 -9.26 -4.63 0.20
N VAL A 92 -8.67 -3.72 0.97
CA VAL A 92 -9.30 -3.05 2.12
C VAL A 92 -9.48 -1.56 1.82
N PHE A 93 -10.64 -1.04 2.21
CA PHE A 93 -10.99 0.37 2.11
C PHE A 93 -11.46 0.81 3.48
N LEU A 94 -10.80 1.81 4.09
CA LEU A 94 -11.17 2.33 5.41
C LEU A 94 -12.15 3.49 5.27
N GLU A 95 -12.50 4.10 6.41
CA GLU A 95 -13.61 5.03 6.51
C GLU A 95 -13.58 6.10 5.41
N LYS A 96 -14.69 6.24 4.68
CA LYS A 96 -14.89 7.21 3.60
C LYS A 96 -13.88 7.16 2.46
N ALA A 97 -13.12 6.07 2.31
CA ALA A 97 -12.34 5.84 1.10
C ALA A 97 -13.29 5.76 -0.12
N ASN A 98 -12.86 6.32 -1.25
CA ASN A 98 -13.72 6.45 -2.42
C ASN A 98 -12.99 6.17 -3.74
N MET A 99 -13.62 5.42 -4.64
CA MET A 99 -13.09 5.16 -5.99
C MET A 99 -14.14 5.46 -7.05
N GLY A 100 -13.78 6.35 -7.99
CA GLY A 100 -14.62 6.73 -9.13
C GLY A 100 -14.86 5.62 -10.15
N SER A 101 -15.77 5.87 -11.11
CA SER A 101 -16.10 4.89 -12.16
C SER A 101 -14.89 4.47 -13.00
N GLY A 102 -14.90 3.21 -13.46
CA GLY A 102 -13.81 2.62 -14.23
C GLY A 102 -12.62 2.19 -13.38
N ALA A 103 -12.76 2.13 -12.05
CA ALA A 103 -11.70 1.67 -11.16
C ALA A 103 -11.32 0.20 -11.43
N GLN A 104 -10.02 -0.08 -11.32
CA GLN A 104 -9.43 -1.42 -11.41
C GLN A 104 -8.51 -1.63 -10.20
N VAL A 105 -9.11 -1.91 -9.05
CA VAL A 105 -8.40 -2.19 -7.80
C VAL A 105 -8.19 -3.69 -7.66
N ARG A 106 -6.96 -4.14 -7.86
CA ARG A 106 -6.58 -5.56 -7.78
C ARG A 106 -6.00 -5.90 -6.41
N GLU A 107 -5.77 -7.18 -6.20
CA GLU A 107 -5.33 -7.75 -4.91
C GLU A 107 -4.21 -6.99 -4.19
N GLY A 108 -4.30 -6.97 -2.86
CA GLY A 108 -3.28 -6.44 -1.97
C GLY A 108 -3.29 -4.92 -1.83
N CYS A 109 -4.40 -4.25 -2.16
CA CYS A 109 -4.52 -2.81 -1.94
C CYS A 109 -5.10 -2.50 -0.56
N ILE A 110 -4.61 -1.39 0.02
CA ILE A 110 -5.15 -0.77 1.23
C ILE A 110 -5.36 0.70 0.92
N LEU A 111 -6.59 1.18 1.05
CA LEU A 111 -6.92 2.60 1.00
C LEU A 111 -7.38 2.99 2.38
N GLU A 112 -6.58 3.78 3.08
CA GLU A 112 -6.92 4.26 4.41
C GLU A 112 -7.96 5.38 4.38
N GLU A 113 -8.25 5.98 5.53
CA GLU A 113 -9.35 6.92 5.71
C GLU A 113 -9.32 8.05 4.69
N GLU A 114 -10.42 8.23 3.98
CA GLU A 114 -10.60 9.31 3.01
C GLU A 114 -9.61 9.29 1.82
N ALA A 115 -8.80 8.24 1.68
CA ALA A 115 -8.00 8.02 0.48
C ALA A 115 -8.95 7.83 -0.72
N ASN A 116 -8.63 8.45 -1.84
CA ASN A 116 -9.57 8.50 -2.95
C ASN A 116 -8.92 8.40 -4.33
N GLY A 117 -9.71 7.92 -5.29
CA GLY A 117 -9.37 7.89 -6.70
C GLY A 117 -10.50 8.46 -7.55
N ALA A 118 -10.14 9.24 -8.56
CA ALA A 118 -11.08 9.71 -9.58
C ALA A 118 -11.45 8.56 -10.54
N HIS A 119 -11.76 8.87 -11.81
CA HIS A 119 -12.18 7.84 -12.76
C HIS A 119 -10.99 7.12 -13.42
N CYS A 120 -11.21 5.87 -13.80
CA CYS A 120 -10.24 5.04 -14.53
C CYS A 120 -8.88 4.88 -13.82
N VAL A 121 -8.90 4.66 -12.50
CA VAL A 121 -7.70 4.40 -11.69
C VAL A 121 -7.43 2.91 -11.59
N GLY A 122 -6.23 2.49 -11.97
CA GLY A 122 -5.73 1.12 -11.85
C GLY A 122 -4.63 1.00 -10.80
N ILE A 123 -4.85 0.13 -9.79
CA ILE A 123 -3.88 -0.15 -8.72
C ILE A 123 -3.82 -1.64 -8.40
N LYS A 124 -2.69 -2.07 -7.85
CA LYS A 124 -2.45 -3.44 -7.39
C LYS A 124 -1.30 -3.40 -6.39
N GLN A 125 -1.44 -4.09 -5.26
CA GLN A 125 -0.40 -4.10 -4.22
C GLN A 125 0.02 -2.67 -3.82
N THR A 126 -0.99 -1.79 -3.69
CA THR A 126 -0.81 -0.35 -3.47
C THR A 126 -1.43 0.04 -2.13
N ILE A 127 -0.69 0.77 -1.31
CA ILE A 127 -1.12 1.28 -0.02
C ILE A 127 -1.20 2.80 -0.08
N LEU A 128 -2.39 3.35 0.15
CA LEU A 128 -2.62 4.78 0.23
C LEU A 128 -2.98 5.13 1.68
N PHE A 129 -2.16 5.96 2.31
CA PHE A 129 -2.43 6.51 3.64
C PHE A 129 -3.57 7.53 3.58
N PRO A 130 -4.05 8.02 4.73
CA PRO A 130 -5.24 8.85 4.77
C PRO A 130 -5.13 10.06 3.86
N PHE A 131 -6.26 10.43 3.27
CA PHE A 131 -6.45 11.56 2.36
C PHE A 131 -5.74 11.49 1.01
N VAL A 132 -4.82 10.55 0.77
CA VAL A 132 -4.08 10.48 -0.50
C VAL A 132 -5.05 10.38 -1.68
N THR A 133 -4.86 11.25 -2.67
CA THR A 133 -5.74 11.39 -3.83
C THR A 133 -5.05 10.93 -5.11
N LEU A 134 -5.67 10.01 -5.83
CA LEU A 134 -5.31 9.65 -7.19
C LEU A 134 -6.26 10.37 -8.15
N GLY A 135 -5.70 11.17 -9.07
CA GLY A 135 -6.42 11.76 -10.19
C GLY A 135 -6.96 10.71 -11.18
N SER A 136 -7.21 11.12 -12.41
CA SER A 136 -7.85 10.25 -13.41
C SER A 136 -6.84 9.53 -14.32
N LEU A 137 -7.23 8.39 -14.88
CA LEU A 137 -6.45 7.66 -15.91
C LEU A 137 -5.07 7.19 -15.39
N ILE A 138 -5.01 6.72 -14.15
CA ILE A 138 -3.75 6.39 -13.46
C ILE A 138 -3.48 4.89 -13.51
N ASN A 139 -2.19 4.52 -13.60
CA ASN A 139 -1.71 3.20 -13.21
C ASN A 139 -0.62 3.34 -12.14
N PHE A 140 -0.95 3.02 -10.89
CA PHE A 140 -0.10 3.27 -9.72
C PHE A 140 0.05 2.01 -8.85
N CYS A 141 0.51 0.93 -9.48
CA CYS A 141 0.73 -0.36 -8.84
C CYS A 141 2.02 -0.37 -8.00
N ASP A 142 2.11 -1.26 -7.02
CA ASP A 142 3.33 -1.53 -6.25
C ASP A 142 3.90 -0.30 -5.51
N CYS A 143 3.01 0.58 -5.04
CA CYS A 143 3.37 1.84 -4.39
C CYS A 143 2.84 1.91 -2.95
N LEU A 144 3.59 2.55 -2.06
CA LEU A 144 3.05 3.10 -0.82
C LEU A 144 3.17 4.62 -0.91
N MET A 145 2.08 5.33 -0.66
CA MET A 145 2.07 6.79 -0.66
C MET A 145 1.42 7.34 0.60
N ALA A 146 2.10 8.32 1.20
CA ALA A 146 1.69 9.02 2.40
C ALA A 146 1.90 10.53 2.27
N GLY A 147 1.51 11.28 3.31
CA GLY A 147 1.67 12.73 3.41
C GLY A 147 0.36 13.47 3.18
N GLY A 148 0.26 14.65 3.78
CA GLY A 148 -0.98 15.41 3.90
C GLY A 148 -1.59 15.29 5.29
N THR A 149 -2.45 16.24 5.61
CA THR A 149 -3.10 16.38 6.93
C THR A 149 -4.63 16.42 6.83
N SER A 150 -5.22 16.49 5.63
CA SER A 150 -6.68 16.43 5.46
C SER A 150 -7.04 16.23 3.99
N ARG A 151 -8.33 16.05 3.65
CA ARG A 151 -8.79 16.10 2.25
C ARG A 151 -8.43 17.40 1.52
N LYS A 152 -8.22 18.51 2.23
CA LYS A 152 -7.86 19.80 1.62
C LYS A 152 -6.35 19.99 1.48
N ASP A 153 -5.57 19.22 2.23
CA ASP A 153 -4.12 19.22 2.24
C ASP A 153 -3.65 17.76 2.18
N HIS A 154 -3.55 17.23 0.97
CA HIS A 154 -3.31 15.81 0.71
C HIS A 154 -2.20 15.61 -0.31
N SER A 155 -1.52 14.48 -0.22
CA SER A 155 -0.64 14.05 -1.31
C SER A 155 -1.46 13.65 -2.52
N GLU A 156 -1.04 14.08 -3.71
CA GLU A 156 -1.79 13.90 -4.94
C GLU A 156 -0.93 13.24 -6.03
N VAL A 157 -1.53 12.28 -6.71
CA VAL A 157 -1.02 11.74 -7.98
C VAL A 157 -1.85 12.33 -9.10
N GLY A 158 -1.25 13.20 -9.90
CA GLY A 158 -1.92 13.90 -10.98
C GLY A 158 -2.42 12.95 -12.08
N SER A 159 -3.37 13.43 -12.87
CA SER A 159 -4.01 12.59 -13.89
C SER A 159 -3.01 12.06 -14.94
N SER A 160 -3.26 10.86 -15.46
CA SER A 160 -2.40 10.15 -16.43
C SER A 160 -1.00 9.80 -15.92
N TYR A 161 -0.84 9.65 -14.61
CA TYR A 161 0.42 9.20 -14.03
C TYR A 161 0.61 7.69 -14.16
N ILE A 162 1.85 7.27 -14.44
CA ILE A 162 2.22 5.85 -14.53
C ILE A 162 3.40 5.54 -13.60
N HIS A 163 3.21 4.58 -12.70
CA HIS A 163 4.33 3.89 -12.07
C HIS A 163 4.78 2.73 -12.97
N PHE A 164 6.00 2.82 -13.50
CA PHE A 164 6.58 1.80 -14.36
C PHE A 164 7.17 0.68 -13.49
N ASN A 165 6.34 -0.33 -13.21
CA ASN A 165 6.65 -1.45 -12.31
C ASN A 165 7.12 -2.74 -13.01
N PHE A 166 7.59 -2.64 -14.26
CA PHE A 166 8.07 -3.79 -15.02
C PHE A 166 9.32 -3.42 -15.82
N THR A 167 10.40 -4.19 -15.62
CA THR A 167 11.67 -3.93 -16.30
C THR A 167 11.75 -4.64 -17.66
N PRO A 168 12.64 -4.21 -18.57
CA PRO A 168 12.91 -4.93 -19.81
C PRO A 168 13.38 -6.38 -19.62
N ASP A 169 14.03 -6.70 -18.50
CA ASP A 169 14.44 -8.06 -18.11
C ASP A 169 13.29 -8.88 -17.46
N GLY A 170 12.08 -8.31 -17.44
CA GLY A 170 10.87 -8.94 -16.92
C GLY A 170 10.79 -9.00 -15.40
N ASP A 171 11.45 -8.08 -14.70
CA ASP A 171 11.46 -8.00 -13.24
C ASP A 171 10.36 -7.07 -12.70
N LYS A 172 9.96 -7.33 -11.46
CA LYS A 172 8.98 -6.54 -10.68
C LYS A 172 9.51 -6.13 -9.31
N THR A 173 10.83 -6.09 -9.14
CA THR A 173 11.50 -5.55 -7.95
C THR A 173 11.50 -4.03 -7.98
N THR A 174 10.32 -3.45 -8.19
CA THR A 174 10.14 -2.04 -8.58
C THR A 174 9.24 -1.28 -7.61
N ALA A 175 8.98 -1.85 -6.42
CA ALA A 175 8.10 -1.20 -5.46
C ALA A 175 8.68 0.16 -5.02
N SER A 176 7.81 1.18 -4.92
CA SER A 176 8.22 2.55 -4.63
C SER A 176 7.56 3.11 -3.36
N LEU A 177 8.31 3.95 -2.64
CA LEU A 177 7.85 4.67 -1.46
C LEU A 177 7.74 6.17 -1.77
N PHE A 178 6.56 6.74 -1.58
CA PHE A 178 6.32 8.18 -1.62
C PHE A 178 5.98 8.61 -0.20
N GLY A 179 6.98 9.16 0.49
CA GLY A 179 7.04 9.26 1.93
C GLY A 179 7.62 7.98 2.55
N ASP A 180 7.36 7.78 3.84
CA ASP A 180 7.71 6.58 4.59
C ASP A 180 6.71 6.30 5.72
N VAL A 181 6.66 5.04 6.16
CA VAL A 181 5.73 4.62 7.21
C VAL A 181 6.01 5.30 8.56
N PRO A 182 7.26 5.33 9.08
CA PRO A 182 7.54 5.88 10.42
C PRO A 182 7.01 7.30 10.65
N ARG A 183 7.21 8.20 9.68
CA ARG A 183 6.71 9.57 9.74
C ARG A 183 5.24 9.66 9.30
N GLY A 184 4.86 8.87 8.29
CA GLY A 184 3.57 9.01 7.61
C GLY A 184 2.37 8.66 8.48
N VAL A 185 2.50 7.66 9.37
CA VAL A 185 1.38 7.24 10.24
C VAL A 185 1.02 8.27 11.30
N MET A 186 1.86 9.30 11.49
CA MET A 186 1.60 10.41 12.41
C MET A 186 0.68 11.49 11.83
N LEU A 187 0.33 11.41 10.54
CA LEU A 187 -0.64 12.28 9.85
C LEU A 187 -0.36 13.79 9.97
N ASN A 188 0.93 14.13 10.07
CA ASN A 188 1.45 15.48 10.28
C ASN A 188 2.57 15.85 9.29
N GLN A 189 2.69 15.10 8.19
CA GLN A 189 3.73 15.30 7.19
C GLN A 189 3.22 16.12 6.00
N PRO A 190 4.06 16.97 5.39
CA PRO A 190 3.71 17.71 4.19
C PRO A 190 3.27 16.80 3.03
N ALA A 191 2.31 17.28 2.24
CA ALA A 191 1.83 16.58 1.05
C ALA A 191 2.94 16.39 -0.02
N ILE A 192 2.91 15.25 -0.71
CA ILE A 192 3.72 14.97 -1.89
C ILE A 192 2.86 15.16 -3.13
N PHE A 193 3.35 15.93 -4.11
CA PHE A 193 2.63 16.18 -5.36
C PHE A 193 3.36 15.53 -6.53
N LEU A 194 2.75 14.53 -7.17
CA LEU A 194 3.24 13.91 -8.39
C LEU A 194 2.49 14.48 -9.60
N GLY A 195 3.09 15.41 -10.33
CA GLY A 195 2.45 16.10 -11.44
C GLY A 195 1.90 15.16 -12.54
N GLY A 196 0.73 15.51 -13.07
CA GLY A 196 0.05 14.73 -14.12
C GLY A 196 0.84 14.61 -15.42
N GLN A 197 0.43 13.66 -16.28
CA GLN A 197 1.18 13.23 -17.47
C GLN A 197 2.63 12.81 -17.16
N GLY A 198 2.93 12.50 -15.90
CA GLY A 198 4.25 12.10 -15.44
C GLY A 198 4.37 10.59 -15.21
N GLY A 199 5.49 10.19 -14.62
CA GLY A 199 5.65 8.83 -14.16
C GLY A 199 6.83 8.63 -13.23
N THR A 200 6.91 7.45 -12.64
CA THR A 200 8.06 7.02 -11.83
C THR A 200 8.51 5.65 -12.28
N VAL A 201 9.80 5.51 -12.60
CA VAL A 201 10.42 4.21 -12.86
C VAL A 201 10.83 3.59 -11.54
N GLY A 202 10.14 2.53 -11.16
CA GLY A 202 10.41 1.82 -9.91
C GLY A 202 11.68 0.95 -9.98
N PRO A 203 12.30 0.63 -8.83
CA PRO A 203 11.95 1.13 -7.50
C PRO A 203 12.50 2.54 -7.27
N SER A 204 11.73 3.37 -6.57
CA SER A 204 12.05 4.76 -6.28
C SER A 204 11.58 5.16 -4.89
N ARG A 205 12.28 6.11 -4.26
CA ARG A 205 11.84 6.78 -3.03
C ARG A 205 11.70 8.28 -3.23
N VAL A 206 10.66 8.88 -2.65
CA VAL A 206 10.42 10.33 -2.70
C VAL A 206 10.09 10.83 -1.28
N GLY A 207 10.76 11.89 -0.81
CA GLY A 207 10.53 12.54 0.48
C GLY A 207 9.24 13.36 0.53
N TYR A 208 8.85 13.78 1.74
CA TYR A 208 7.65 14.59 1.99
C TYR A 208 7.79 16.00 1.44
N GLY A 209 6.68 16.65 1.09
CA GLY A 209 6.70 18.03 0.58
C GLY A 209 7.27 18.18 -0.83
N ASN A 210 7.73 17.11 -1.46
CA ASN A 210 8.27 17.17 -2.81
C ASN A 210 7.16 17.41 -3.83
N ILE A 211 7.43 18.33 -4.76
CA ILE A 211 6.55 18.71 -5.86
C ILE A 211 7.24 18.31 -7.16
N VAL A 212 6.69 17.32 -7.85
CA VAL A 212 7.15 16.89 -9.16
C VAL A 212 6.34 17.62 -10.21
N ALA A 213 7.01 18.36 -11.09
CA ALA A 213 6.36 19.05 -12.18
C ALA A 213 5.64 18.07 -13.13
N ALA A 214 4.50 18.50 -13.68
CA ALA A 214 3.79 17.74 -14.70
C ALA A 214 4.72 17.36 -15.86
N ASN A 215 4.44 16.24 -16.52
CA ASN A 215 5.26 15.69 -17.61
C ASN A 215 6.69 15.28 -17.21
N SER A 216 6.99 15.15 -15.91
CA SER A 216 8.28 14.63 -15.42
C SER A 216 8.23 13.11 -15.22
N VAL A 217 9.32 12.41 -15.58
CA VAL A 217 9.49 10.98 -15.30
C VAL A 217 10.66 10.75 -14.35
N LEU A 218 10.36 10.41 -13.10
CA LEU A 218 11.38 10.13 -12.09
C LEU A 218 12.10 8.81 -12.39
N ARG A 219 13.44 8.82 -12.36
CA ARG A 219 14.29 7.62 -12.59
C ARG A 219 15.31 7.38 -11.48
N SER A 220 15.30 8.26 -10.49
CA SER A 220 16.20 8.31 -9.34
C SER A 220 15.41 8.56 -8.07
N ASP A 221 16.03 8.29 -6.93
CA ASP A 221 15.45 8.59 -5.63
C ASP A 221 15.60 10.10 -5.32
N PHE A 222 14.56 10.68 -4.72
CA PHE A 222 14.49 12.06 -4.24
C PHE A 222 14.14 12.05 -2.76
N VAL A 223 15.08 11.63 -1.93
CA VAL A 223 14.84 11.29 -0.52
C VAL A 223 14.78 12.50 0.40
N GLU A 224 15.30 13.65 -0.05
CA GLU A 224 15.19 14.93 0.65
C GLU A 224 13.76 15.46 0.53
N ASP A 225 13.34 16.20 1.54
CA ASP A 225 12.00 16.77 1.61
C ASP A 225 11.94 18.19 0.99
N ASN A 226 10.74 18.63 0.64
CA ASN A 226 10.41 20.01 0.24
C ASN A 226 11.15 20.54 -1.00
N GLN A 227 11.36 19.69 -2.00
CA GLN A 227 12.00 20.05 -3.26
C GLN A 227 11.00 20.22 -4.40
N LEU A 228 11.26 21.19 -5.29
CA LEU A 228 10.66 21.22 -6.62
C LEU A 228 11.53 20.38 -7.56
N ILE A 229 10.94 19.33 -8.12
CA ILE A 229 11.60 18.37 -9.00
C ILE A 229 11.08 18.59 -10.42
N VAL A 230 12.00 18.92 -11.31
CA VAL A 230 11.75 19.06 -12.75
C VAL A 230 12.74 18.16 -13.46
N GLU A 231 12.29 17.00 -13.93
CA GLU A 231 13.14 16.09 -14.69
C GLU A 231 13.19 16.52 -16.15
N GLU A 232 14.40 16.56 -16.71
CA GLU A 232 14.58 16.83 -18.14
C GLU A 232 14.15 15.63 -18.99
N ALA A 233 13.69 15.91 -20.21
CA ALA A 233 13.46 14.85 -21.19
C ALA A 233 14.79 14.20 -21.56
N LEU A 234 14.85 12.86 -21.50
CA LEU A 234 16.03 12.12 -21.94
C LEU A 234 16.31 12.40 -23.43
N SER A 235 17.56 12.71 -23.74
CA SER A 235 18.02 12.72 -25.12
C SER A 235 17.96 11.32 -25.71
N GLY A 236 17.52 11.22 -26.97
CA GLY A 236 17.44 9.94 -27.67
C GLY A 236 18.80 9.25 -27.73
N LYS A 237 18.88 7.99 -27.31
CA LYS A 237 20.09 7.17 -27.35
C LYS A 237 19.80 5.82 -28.00
N LYS A 238 20.72 5.36 -28.86
CA LYS A 238 20.75 3.99 -29.39
C LYS A 238 22.02 3.29 -28.92
N THR A 239 21.86 2.15 -28.27
CA THR A 239 22.96 1.30 -27.79
C THR A 239 22.50 -0.15 -27.81
N ASP A 240 23.44 -1.09 -27.85
CA ASP A 240 23.12 -2.51 -27.75
C ASP A 240 22.48 -2.83 -26.41
N PHE A 241 21.40 -3.60 -26.45
CA PHE A 241 20.75 -4.12 -25.27
C PHE A 241 21.61 -5.22 -24.65
N ARG A 242 21.94 -5.08 -23.36
CA ARG A 242 22.66 -6.08 -22.58
C ARG A 242 21.70 -6.69 -21.56
N PRO A 243 21.13 -7.88 -21.83
CA PRO A 243 20.22 -8.55 -20.90
C PRO A 243 20.88 -8.77 -19.55
N LYS A 244 20.10 -8.64 -18.46
CA LYS A 244 20.56 -8.88 -17.07
C LYS A 244 21.77 -8.05 -16.65
N ALA A 245 21.96 -6.88 -17.26
CA ALA A 245 23.05 -5.99 -16.89
C ALA A 245 22.86 -5.41 -15.48
N TYR A 246 21.62 -5.21 -15.04
CA TYR A 246 21.24 -4.66 -13.72
C TYR A 246 22.12 -3.48 -13.26
N PRO A 247 22.19 -2.38 -14.03
CA PRO A 247 22.89 -1.18 -13.56
C PRO A 247 22.28 -0.73 -12.23
N ASN A 248 23.14 -0.42 -11.26
CA ASN A 248 22.73 -0.02 -9.90
C ASN A 248 21.88 -1.08 -9.18
N ILE A 249 22.17 -2.37 -9.35
CA ILE A 249 21.47 -3.46 -8.62
C ILE A 249 21.42 -3.22 -7.12
N ARG A 250 22.46 -2.62 -6.56
CA ARG A 250 22.53 -2.20 -5.15
C ARG A 250 21.33 -1.32 -4.77
N ARG A 251 21.03 -0.27 -5.52
CA ARG A 251 19.87 0.63 -5.29
C ARG A 251 18.55 -0.14 -5.36
N ILE A 252 18.43 -1.06 -6.32
CA ILE A 252 17.23 -1.90 -6.48
C ILE A 252 17.01 -2.74 -5.22
N ILE A 253 18.06 -3.41 -4.73
CA ILE A 253 18.00 -4.23 -3.52
C ILE A 253 17.68 -3.34 -2.31
N GLU A 254 18.41 -2.25 -2.09
CA GLU A 254 18.19 -1.32 -0.96
C GLU A 254 16.75 -0.82 -0.89
N ASN A 255 16.18 -0.35 -2.01
CA ASN A 255 14.81 0.16 -2.02
C ASN A 255 13.76 -0.93 -1.77
N ASN A 256 13.99 -2.17 -2.24
CA ASN A 256 13.07 -3.27 -1.93
C ASN A 256 13.17 -3.70 -0.46
N ILE A 257 14.37 -3.73 0.12
CA ILE A 257 14.57 -4.04 1.54
C ILE A 257 13.87 -3.00 2.42
N ILE A 258 14.06 -1.70 2.12
CA ILE A 258 13.40 -0.60 2.84
C ILE A 258 11.88 -0.69 2.68
N TYR A 259 11.37 -1.02 1.48
CA TYR A 259 9.93 -1.19 1.27
C TYR A 259 9.35 -2.31 2.14
N ILE A 260 9.97 -3.50 2.15
CA ILE A 260 9.50 -4.64 2.95
C ILE A 260 9.59 -4.32 4.45
N ALA A 261 10.67 -3.67 4.88
CA ALA A 261 10.85 -3.23 6.27
C ALA A 261 9.79 -2.18 6.68
N SER A 262 9.41 -1.29 5.75
CA SER A 262 8.31 -0.33 5.97
C SER A 262 6.97 -1.03 6.14
N LEU A 263 6.70 -2.12 5.40
CA LEU A 263 5.50 -2.94 5.63
C LEU A 263 5.49 -3.62 6.99
N LYS A 264 6.66 -4.00 7.53
CA LYS A 264 6.79 -4.51 8.90
C LYS A 264 6.51 -3.44 9.95
N ALA A 265 7.04 -2.23 9.77
CA ALA A 265 6.69 -1.10 10.63
C ALA A 265 5.19 -0.79 10.61
N LEU A 266 4.55 -0.86 9.43
CA LEU A 266 3.11 -0.62 9.28
C LEU A 266 2.27 -1.71 9.97
N GLU A 267 2.71 -2.97 9.88
CA GLU A 267 2.08 -4.08 10.59
C GLU A 267 2.10 -3.86 12.11
N GLU A 268 3.23 -3.43 12.68
CA GLU A 268 3.34 -3.09 14.09
C GLU A 268 2.44 -1.91 14.50
N TRP A 269 2.35 -0.88 13.66
CA TRP A 269 1.41 0.22 13.87
C TRP A 269 -0.05 -0.26 13.89
N TYR A 270 -0.41 -1.15 12.97
CA TYR A 270 -1.76 -1.72 12.93
C TYR A 270 -2.06 -2.56 14.17
N LEU A 271 -1.12 -3.42 14.57
CA LEU A 271 -1.26 -4.33 15.72
C LEU A 271 -1.43 -3.57 17.03
N HIS A 272 -0.60 -2.55 17.26
CA HIS A 272 -0.48 -1.92 18.58
C HIS A 272 -1.26 -0.61 18.70
N VAL A 273 -1.40 0.16 17.62
CA VAL A 273 -2.05 1.48 17.67
C VAL A 273 -3.44 1.45 17.06
N ARG A 274 -3.63 0.82 15.90
CA ARG A 274 -4.92 0.86 15.21
C ARG A 274 -5.93 -0.15 15.74
N ARG A 275 -5.49 -1.33 16.19
CA ARG A 275 -6.39 -2.39 16.65
C ARG A 275 -7.45 -1.91 17.66
N PRO A 276 -7.12 -1.12 18.71
CA PRO A 276 -8.13 -0.63 19.64
C PRO A 276 -9.21 0.28 19.03
N PHE A 277 -8.95 0.92 17.88
CA PHE A 277 -9.95 1.70 17.15
C PHE A 277 -10.89 0.78 16.37
N PHE A 278 -10.35 -0.25 15.71
CA PHE A 278 -11.15 -1.25 15.00
C PHE A 278 -12.03 -2.07 15.94
N ASP A 279 -11.53 -2.42 17.14
CA ASP A 279 -12.31 -3.18 18.12
C ASP A 279 -13.60 -2.46 18.57
N GLN A 280 -13.71 -1.15 18.35
CA GLN A 280 -14.89 -0.33 18.66
C GLN A 280 -15.85 -0.17 17.47
N GLN A 281 -15.46 -0.61 16.28
CA GLN A 281 -16.21 -0.41 15.04
C GLN A 281 -17.02 -1.65 14.64
N GLU A 282 -18.15 -1.41 13.97
CA GLU A 282 -18.92 -2.48 13.33
C GLU A 282 -18.04 -3.20 12.29
N PHE A 283 -17.94 -4.52 12.44
CA PHE A 283 -17.06 -5.39 11.64
C PHE A 283 -15.56 -5.08 11.71
N GLY A 284 -15.12 -4.24 12.66
CA GLY A 284 -13.73 -3.80 12.72
C GLY A 284 -12.73 -4.93 12.87
N GLN A 285 -13.07 -6.03 13.56
CA GLN A 285 -12.23 -7.23 13.62
C GLN A 285 -11.95 -7.82 12.22
N TYR A 286 -12.96 -7.89 11.34
CA TYR A 286 -12.78 -8.42 9.98
C TYR A 286 -11.96 -7.47 9.10
N ILE A 287 -12.17 -6.16 9.26
CA ILE A 287 -11.38 -5.13 8.56
C ILE A 287 -9.92 -5.22 9.00
N PHE A 288 -9.68 -5.31 10.30
CA PHE A 288 -8.34 -5.46 10.88
C PHE A 288 -7.63 -6.71 10.38
N THR A 289 -8.29 -7.86 10.37
CA THR A 289 -7.74 -9.09 9.77
C THR A 289 -7.43 -8.88 8.29
N GLY A 290 -8.34 -8.25 7.54
CA GLY A 290 -8.14 -7.90 6.14
C GLY A 290 -6.91 -7.01 5.91
N LEU A 291 -6.63 -6.05 6.78
CA LEU A 291 -5.45 -5.18 6.70
C LEU A 291 -4.16 -6.00 6.86
N LEU A 292 -4.07 -6.82 7.91
CA LEU A 292 -2.89 -7.66 8.17
C LEU A 292 -2.65 -8.66 7.02
N ASP A 293 -3.72 -9.26 6.50
CA ASP A 293 -3.63 -10.16 5.35
C ASP A 293 -3.05 -9.46 4.12
N LYS A 294 -3.39 -8.18 3.89
CA LYS A 294 -2.98 -7.44 2.70
C LYS A 294 -1.52 -7.01 2.82
N LEU A 295 -1.07 -6.64 4.03
CA LEU A 295 0.35 -6.47 4.33
C LEU A 295 1.13 -7.77 4.16
N ALA A 296 0.59 -8.91 4.60
CA ALA A 296 1.21 -10.22 4.42
C ALA A 296 1.32 -10.61 2.93
N LEU A 297 0.28 -10.36 2.13
CA LEU A 297 0.31 -10.56 0.68
C LEU A 297 1.37 -9.67 0.00
N GLY A 298 1.46 -8.39 0.39
CA GLY A 298 2.47 -7.46 -0.10
C GLY A 298 3.89 -7.95 0.21
N LYS A 299 4.18 -8.25 1.48
CA LYS A 299 5.48 -8.79 1.91
C LYS A 299 5.86 -10.06 1.13
N LYS A 300 4.93 -11.03 1.03
CA LYS A 300 5.14 -12.28 0.29
C LYS A 300 5.48 -12.04 -1.17
N GLU A 301 4.74 -11.14 -1.83
CA GLU A 301 5.00 -10.81 -3.24
C GLU A 301 6.35 -10.11 -3.41
N ARG A 302 6.73 -9.17 -2.53
CA ARG A 302 8.03 -8.49 -2.59
C ARG A 302 9.22 -9.44 -2.37
N ILE A 303 9.14 -10.33 -1.38
CA ILE A 303 10.16 -11.35 -1.13
C ILE A 303 10.30 -12.26 -2.36
N LYS A 304 9.19 -12.72 -2.93
CA LYS A 304 9.19 -13.50 -4.17
C LYS A 304 9.87 -12.78 -5.33
N ARG A 305 9.65 -11.46 -5.48
CA ARG A 305 10.33 -10.67 -6.53
C ARG A 305 11.82 -10.52 -6.25
N LEU A 306 12.22 -10.37 -4.99
CA LEU A 306 13.61 -10.29 -4.59
C LEU A 306 14.36 -11.60 -4.87
N GLN A 307 13.74 -12.76 -4.61
CA GLN A 307 14.26 -14.09 -4.99
C GLN A 307 14.44 -14.23 -6.51
N ALA A 308 13.43 -13.84 -7.29
CA ALA A 308 13.52 -13.90 -8.75
C ALA A 308 14.63 -12.99 -9.30
N LEU A 309 14.86 -11.82 -8.70
CA LEU A 309 15.99 -10.95 -9.05
C LEU A 309 17.33 -11.62 -8.69
N ALA A 310 17.44 -12.20 -7.49
CA ALA A 310 18.64 -12.90 -7.03
C ALA A 310 19.07 -14.02 -8.00
N GLU A 311 18.12 -14.85 -8.43
CA GLU A 311 18.35 -15.92 -9.41
C GLU A 311 18.85 -15.37 -10.76
N LYS A 312 18.24 -14.28 -11.25
CA LYS A 312 18.61 -13.68 -12.54
C LYS A 312 19.92 -12.91 -12.49
N ALA A 313 20.26 -12.32 -11.35
CA ALA A 313 21.45 -11.49 -11.18
C ALA A 313 22.75 -12.30 -11.05
N ARG A 314 22.66 -13.62 -10.82
CA ARG A 314 23.80 -14.53 -10.73
C ARG A 314 24.67 -14.47 -11.98
N MET A 315 25.98 -14.24 -11.79
CA MET A 315 26.94 -14.15 -12.88
C MET A 315 27.68 -15.47 -13.09
N SER A 316 27.92 -15.83 -14.35
CA SER A 316 28.66 -17.05 -14.69
C SER A 316 30.18 -16.91 -14.46
N PRO A 317 30.92 -18.00 -14.21
CA PRO A 317 32.38 -17.96 -14.05
C PRO A 317 33.13 -17.34 -15.25
N GLN A 318 32.58 -17.45 -16.46
CA GLN A 318 33.16 -16.89 -17.69
C GLN A 318 32.99 -15.37 -17.78
N GLN A 319 32.01 -14.80 -17.07
CA GLN A 319 31.80 -13.35 -16.91
C GLN A 319 32.57 -12.77 -15.72
N ASN A 320 33.18 -13.63 -14.89
CA ASN A 320 33.95 -13.27 -13.70
C ASN A 320 35.45 -13.05 -14.01
N ALA A 321 35.81 -12.74 -15.26
CA ALA A 321 37.20 -12.68 -15.72
C ALA A 321 38.05 -11.56 -15.08
N GLU A 322 37.45 -10.70 -14.26
CA GLU A 322 38.17 -9.78 -13.38
C GLU A 322 37.54 -9.82 -11.99
N THR A 323 38.36 -9.64 -10.95
CA THR A 323 38.01 -9.45 -9.53
C THR A 323 37.08 -8.24 -9.34
N ASN A 324 35.87 -8.33 -9.88
CA ASN A 324 34.87 -7.28 -9.83
C ASN A 324 34.04 -7.49 -8.57
N LEU A 325 34.17 -6.56 -7.62
CA LEU A 325 33.39 -6.52 -6.38
C LEU A 325 31.88 -6.63 -6.65
N GLU A 326 31.41 -6.15 -7.81
CA GLU A 326 30.02 -6.27 -8.24
C GLU A 326 29.59 -7.73 -8.50
N ALA A 327 30.45 -8.54 -9.12
CA ALA A 327 30.16 -9.95 -9.37
C ALA A 327 30.12 -10.75 -8.08
N LEU A 328 31.04 -10.45 -7.14
CA LEU A 328 31.04 -11.04 -5.79
C LEU A 328 29.73 -10.73 -5.05
N GLY A 329 29.32 -9.47 -5.01
CA GLY A 329 28.08 -9.07 -4.35
C GLY A 329 26.82 -9.69 -4.95
N ARG A 330 26.74 -9.79 -6.29
CA ARG A 330 25.60 -10.44 -6.96
C ARG A 330 25.50 -11.93 -6.66
N ASN A 331 26.63 -12.63 -6.65
CA ASN A 331 26.65 -14.07 -6.35
C ASN A 331 26.36 -14.32 -4.86
N GLU A 332 26.94 -13.52 -3.95
CA GLU A 332 26.61 -13.59 -2.52
C GLU A 332 25.11 -13.37 -2.28
N PHE A 333 24.51 -12.37 -2.92
CA PHE A 333 23.08 -12.15 -2.86
C PHE A 333 22.27 -13.33 -3.40
N SER A 334 22.67 -13.90 -4.55
CA SER A 334 22.02 -15.10 -5.09
C SER A 334 22.09 -16.28 -4.13
N ASP A 335 23.23 -16.49 -3.46
CA ASP A 335 23.44 -17.64 -2.59
C ASP A 335 22.79 -17.45 -1.21
N ARG A 336 22.60 -16.21 -0.75
CA ARG A 336 22.11 -15.88 0.60
C ARG A 336 20.70 -15.25 0.65
N VAL A 337 20.00 -15.13 -0.48
CA VAL A 337 18.64 -14.52 -0.51
C VAL A 337 17.62 -15.24 0.39
N ALA A 338 17.77 -16.55 0.59
CA ALA A 338 16.93 -17.33 1.50
C ALA A 338 17.10 -16.92 2.99
N GLU A 339 18.29 -16.45 3.38
CA GLU A 339 18.52 -15.90 4.72
C GLU A 339 17.79 -14.57 4.89
N ILE A 340 17.73 -13.73 3.84
CA ILE A 340 16.96 -12.48 3.82
C ILE A 340 15.45 -12.78 3.95
N GLU A 341 14.94 -13.78 3.21
CA GLU A 341 13.55 -14.23 3.38
C GLU A 341 13.26 -14.66 4.82
N THR A 342 14.14 -15.47 5.39
CA THR A 342 14.01 -15.95 6.78
C THR A 342 13.99 -14.78 7.76
N LEU A 343 14.87 -13.79 7.57
CA LEU A 343 14.90 -12.57 8.38
C LEU A 343 13.52 -11.88 8.39
N PHE A 344 12.91 -11.66 7.21
CA PHE A 344 11.59 -11.02 7.11
C PHE A 344 10.41 -11.90 7.54
N ALA A 345 10.58 -13.22 7.57
CA ALA A 345 9.58 -14.14 8.12
C ALA A 345 9.55 -14.12 9.66
N THR A 346 10.67 -13.80 10.30
CA THR A 346 10.79 -13.75 11.78
C THR A 346 10.40 -12.39 12.36
N SER A 347 10.12 -12.37 13.67
CA SER A 347 10.12 -11.13 14.45
C SER A 347 11.55 -10.82 14.88
N ILE A 348 11.98 -9.58 14.67
CA ILE A 348 13.25 -9.09 15.24
C ILE A 348 12.94 -8.78 16.70
N GLY A 349 13.18 -9.73 17.60
CA GLY A 349 13.16 -9.49 19.05
C GLY A 349 14.29 -8.56 19.43
N ASP A 350 14.08 -7.26 19.19
CA ASP A 350 15.01 -6.18 19.45
C ASP A 350 14.54 -5.41 20.67
N ASN A 351 15.23 -5.61 21.79
CA ASN A 351 14.91 -5.01 23.07
C ASN A 351 14.84 -3.47 23.02
N GLU A 352 15.59 -2.82 22.12
CA GLU A 352 15.57 -1.37 22.00
C GLU A 352 14.33 -0.88 21.24
N ALA A 353 13.94 -1.56 20.18
CA ALA A 353 12.70 -1.28 19.46
C ALA A 353 11.47 -1.59 20.33
N GLU A 354 11.50 -2.69 21.09
CA GLU A 354 10.44 -3.07 22.03
C GLU A 354 10.31 -2.05 23.18
N LYS A 355 11.42 -1.58 23.74
CA LYS A 355 11.39 -0.51 24.73
C LYS A 355 10.83 0.78 24.15
N SER A 356 11.29 1.18 22.97
CA SER A 356 10.80 2.39 22.28
C SER A 356 9.29 2.31 22.00
N ARG A 357 8.80 1.11 21.62
CA ARG A 357 7.36 0.83 21.50
C ARG A 357 6.64 1.09 22.81
N ASP A 358 7.08 0.44 23.88
CA ASP A 358 6.37 0.45 25.16
C ASP A 358 6.35 1.86 25.76
N ASP A 359 7.45 2.60 25.62
CA ASP A 359 7.54 4.01 26.01
C ASP A 359 6.55 4.88 25.22
N PHE A 360 6.49 4.72 23.89
CA PHE A 360 5.53 5.42 23.03
C PHE A 360 4.08 5.05 23.39
N LEU A 361 3.74 3.76 23.52
CA LEU A 361 2.38 3.31 23.82
C LEU A 361 1.90 3.84 25.18
N SER A 362 2.77 3.84 26.19
CA SER A 362 2.47 4.43 27.50
C SER A 362 2.18 5.93 27.43
N ALA A 363 2.94 6.68 26.63
CA ALA A 363 2.71 8.11 26.39
C ALA A 363 1.42 8.34 25.56
N PHE A 364 1.21 7.52 24.53
CA PHE A 364 0.05 7.55 23.65
C PHE A 364 -1.25 7.32 24.43
N ASP A 365 -1.32 6.30 25.28
CA ASP A 365 -2.52 5.99 26.07
C ASP A 365 -2.87 7.12 27.03
N LYS A 366 -1.87 7.76 27.64
CA LYS A 366 -2.08 8.96 28.48
C LYS A 366 -2.62 10.13 27.65
N ALA A 367 -2.06 10.38 26.47
CA ALA A 367 -2.46 11.48 25.60
C ALA A 367 -3.82 11.27 24.90
N LYS A 368 -4.25 10.01 24.75
CA LYS A 368 -5.55 9.61 24.21
C LYS A 368 -6.67 9.77 25.23
N SER A 369 -6.38 9.64 26.54
CA SER A 369 -7.39 9.75 27.59
C SER A 369 -8.16 11.09 27.51
N GLY A 370 -9.46 11.02 27.19
CA GLY A 370 -10.34 12.18 27.02
C GLY A 370 -10.57 12.64 25.57
N LYS A 371 -9.90 12.04 24.57
CA LYS A 371 -10.17 12.27 23.13
C LYS A 371 -11.11 11.19 22.60
N GLY A 372 -11.99 11.55 21.64
CA GLY A 372 -13.03 10.68 21.10
C GLY A 372 -12.50 9.41 20.38
N ALA A 373 -13.40 8.60 19.85
CA ALA A 373 -13.08 7.34 19.16
C ALA A 373 -12.55 7.50 17.72
N ASP A 374 -12.41 8.74 17.24
CA ASP A 374 -11.96 9.05 15.88
C ASP A 374 -10.43 8.91 15.76
N TYR A 375 -9.97 7.99 14.91
CA TYR A 375 -8.55 7.68 14.74
C TYR A 375 -7.76 8.91 14.25
N ILE A 376 -8.26 9.60 13.21
CA ILE A 376 -7.58 10.75 12.60
C ILE A 376 -7.37 11.86 13.63
N ALA A 377 -8.44 12.27 14.32
CA ALA A 377 -8.39 13.32 15.31
C ALA A 377 -7.48 12.97 16.50
N VAL A 378 -7.46 11.71 16.93
CA VAL A 378 -6.57 11.26 18.01
C VAL A 378 -5.11 11.37 17.58
N ILE A 379 -4.74 10.84 16.41
CA ILE A 379 -3.36 10.85 15.92
C ILE A 379 -2.86 12.28 15.66
N GLN A 380 -3.65 13.09 14.96
CA GLN A 380 -3.28 14.48 14.67
C GLN A 380 -3.22 15.36 15.92
N GLY A 381 -3.99 15.00 16.95
CA GLY A 381 -3.97 15.69 18.24
C GLY A 381 -2.80 15.31 19.15
N LEU A 382 -1.91 14.41 18.73
CA LEU A 382 -0.74 14.04 19.54
C LEU A 382 0.25 15.22 19.64
N PRO A 383 0.81 15.49 20.83
CA PRO A 383 1.95 16.39 20.96
C PRO A 383 3.12 15.94 20.09
N ALA A 384 3.86 16.91 19.52
CA ALA A 384 5.00 16.63 18.65
C ALA A 384 6.05 15.69 19.26
N GLU A 385 6.26 15.77 20.58
CA GLU A 385 7.14 14.87 21.32
C GLU A 385 6.68 13.40 21.23
N ILE A 386 5.38 13.14 21.41
CA ILE A 386 4.80 11.79 21.37
C ILE A 386 4.81 11.26 19.92
N SER A 387 4.46 12.10 18.94
CA SER A 387 4.60 11.72 17.53
C SER A 387 6.05 11.39 17.16
N GLY A 388 7.01 12.13 17.73
CA GLY A 388 8.44 11.87 17.56
C GLY A 388 8.85 10.52 18.14
N GLN A 389 8.37 10.16 19.33
CA GLN A 389 8.62 8.85 19.93
C GLN A 389 8.10 7.69 19.06
N GLY A 390 6.88 7.80 18.54
CA GLY A 390 6.33 6.80 17.64
C GLY A 390 7.12 6.69 16.33
N THR A 391 7.59 7.83 15.80
CA THR A 391 8.42 7.87 14.59
C THR A 391 9.74 7.14 14.83
N LEU A 392 10.40 7.42 15.96
CA LEU A 392 11.66 6.76 16.34
C LEU A 392 11.49 5.26 16.51
N TRP A 393 10.41 4.82 17.18
CA TRP A 393 10.12 3.40 17.33
C TRP A 393 10.01 2.69 15.98
N LEU A 394 9.18 3.22 15.07
CA LEU A 394 8.96 2.61 13.75
C LEU A 394 10.20 2.69 12.86
N GLN A 395 10.96 3.78 12.95
CA GLN A 395 12.24 3.93 12.25
C GLN A 395 13.26 2.88 12.72
N GLY A 396 13.32 2.61 14.03
CA GLY A 396 14.17 1.56 14.59
C GLY A 396 13.88 0.17 14.01
N ILE A 397 12.60 -0.16 13.76
CA ILE A 397 12.23 -1.41 13.07
C ILE A 397 12.82 -1.45 11.67
N VAL A 398 12.67 -0.36 10.89
CA VAL A 398 13.18 -0.29 9.52
C VAL A 398 14.70 -0.44 9.49
N GLU A 399 15.40 0.28 10.37
CA GLU A 399 16.85 0.25 10.49
C GLU A 399 17.38 -1.11 10.92
N ALA A 400 16.71 -1.80 11.85
CA ALA A 400 17.08 -3.14 12.28
C ALA A 400 17.06 -4.14 11.11
N PHE A 401 16.00 -4.13 10.27
CA PHE A 401 15.94 -4.97 9.08
C PHE A 401 17.02 -4.61 8.05
N CYS A 402 17.28 -3.32 7.84
CA CYS A 402 18.32 -2.87 6.91
C CYS A 402 19.72 -3.29 7.39
N SER A 403 20.03 -3.12 8.68
CA SER A 403 21.32 -3.50 9.26
C SER A 403 21.56 -5.01 9.19
N LYS A 404 20.57 -5.81 9.61
CA LYS A 404 20.68 -7.28 9.54
C LYS A 404 20.82 -7.77 8.10
N THR A 405 20.12 -7.16 7.15
CA THR A 405 20.30 -7.50 5.73
C THR A 405 21.72 -7.19 5.24
N LYS A 406 22.28 -6.05 5.65
CA LYS A 406 23.67 -5.68 5.31
C LYS A 406 24.69 -6.69 5.84
N GLU A 407 24.46 -7.28 7.02
CA GLU A 407 25.30 -8.34 7.59
C GLU A 407 25.19 -9.67 6.83
N ILE A 408 24.03 -9.96 6.21
CA ILE A 408 23.83 -11.13 5.37
C ILE A 408 24.54 -10.98 4.01
N VAL A 409 24.59 -9.78 3.44
CA VAL A 409 25.24 -9.56 2.12
C VAL A 409 26.28 -8.42 2.17
N PRO A 410 27.39 -8.59 2.93
CA PRO A 410 28.37 -7.53 3.13
C PRO A 410 29.08 -7.11 1.83
N SER A 411 29.21 -8.01 0.86
CA SER A 411 29.91 -7.74 -0.41
C SER A 411 29.15 -6.75 -1.29
N LEU A 412 27.82 -6.63 -1.12
CA LEU A 412 27.00 -5.62 -1.82
C LEU A 412 27.17 -4.20 -1.26
N LYS A 413 27.79 -4.04 -0.07
CA LYS A 413 27.98 -2.75 0.61
C LYS A 413 26.67 -1.95 0.76
N LEU A 414 25.55 -2.65 1.02
CA LEU A 414 24.24 -2.02 1.19
C LEU A 414 24.29 -0.90 2.23
N PHE A 415 23.58 0.18 1.95
CA PHE A 415 23.41 1.38 2.78
C PHE A 415 24.73 2.10 3.14
N GLY A 416 25.85 1.80 2.45
CA GLY A 416 27.09 2.55 2.56
C GLY A 416 27.00 3.93 1.88
N ARG A 417 27.65 4.94 2.46
CA ARG A 417 27.81 6.26 1.82
C ARG A 417 28.66 6.17 0.57
#